data_AF-A0A3B6JMX2-F1
#
_entry.id   AF-A0A3B6JMX2-F1
#
_cell.length_a   1.000
_cell.length_b   1.000
_cell.length_c   1.000
_cell.angle_alpha   90.00
_cell.angle_beta   90.00
_cell.angle_gamma   90.00
#
_symmetry.space_group_name_H-M   'P 1'
#
loop_
_entity.id
_entity.type
_entity.pdbx_description
1 polymer ?
#
loop_
_entity_poly.entity_id
_entity_poly.type
_entity_poly.pdbx_seq_one_letter_code
_entity_poly.pdbx_strand_id
1 'polypeptide(L)'
;MANEQPAETYTVEELVAVNPYNPDILNDLEVFVNDQVSSKTYNLDANLSLLRLYQFEPERLSVQIVARILIKALMAMPAPDFSLCLFLIPEHVQMEEQFKTLIVLSHYLETGRFRQFWDEASKSRNILDVVPGFEQAIQSYAIHVLSLTYQKVPRPVLAEAINIEGLALDKFMEYHAANSGWVIEKGSRSQLIVLPRNEFNHPELKKNTADTVPFEHVTRIFPILS
;
A
#
# COMPACT_ATOMS: atom_id res chain seq x y z
N MET A 1 35.67 32.55 24.50
CA MET A 1 34.39 31.84 24.66
C MET A 1 33.78 31.73 23.28
N ALA A 2 34.02 30.61 22.62
CA ALA A 2 33.46 30.36 21.29
C ALA A 2 31.98 29.99 21.47
N ASN A 3 31.14 30.66 20.69
CA ASN A 3 29.70 30.51 20.68
C ASN A 3 29.37 29.17 20.01
N GLU A 4 29.13 28.12 20.79
CA GLU A 4 28.55 26.87 20.28
C GLU A 4 27.10 27.17 19.90
N GLN A 5 26.86 27.44 18.62
CA GLN A 5 25.51 27.42 18.06
C GLN A 5 24.98 25.98 18.16
N PRO A 6 23.77 25.75 18.69
CA PRO A 6 23.16 24.43 18.62
C PRO A 6 22.98 24.07 17.15
N ALA A 7 23.52 22.91 16.74
CA ALA A 7 23.22 22.36 15.42
C ALA A 7 21.70 22.18 15.35
N GLU A 8 21.04 22.97 14.50
CA GLU A 8 19.62 22.80 14.22
C GLU A 8 19.43 21.44 13.55
N THR A 9 18.93 20.46 14.29
CA THR A 9 18.62 19.13 13.76
C THR A 9 17.33 19.23 12.96
N TYR A 10 17.44 19.51 11.66
CA TYR A 10 16.31 19.50 10.73
C TYR A 10 15.77 18.08 10.56
N THR A 11 14.46 17.92 10.39
CA THR A 11 13.87 16.62 10.06
C THR A 11 14.15 16.25 8.60
N VAL A 12 14.12 14.97 8.27
CA VAL A 12 14.34 14.51 6.89
C VAL A 12 13.27 15.06 5.95
N GLU A 13 12.04 15.21 6.43
CA GLU A 13 10.95 15.83 5.70
C GLU A 13 11.22 17.30 5.38
N GLU A 14 11.77 18.06 6.33
CA GLU A 14 12.16 19.46 6.11
C GLU A 14 13.30 19.57 5.10
N LEU A 15 14.30 18.68 5.20
CA LEU A 15 15.43 18.64 4.28
C LEU A 15 14.98 18.34 2.84
N VAL A 16 14.07 17.37 2.67
CA VAL A 16 13.46 17.03 1.37
C VAL A 16 12.63 18.19 0.83
N ALA A 17 11.89 18.90 1.69
CA ALA A 17 11.09 20.06 1.27
C ALA A 17 11.95 21.24 0.79
N VAL A 18 13.13 21.44 1.39
CA VAL A 18 14.05 22.53 1.04
C VAL A 18 14.82 22.22 -0.24
N ASN A 19 15.43 21.03 -0.34
CA ASN A 19 16.15 20.61 -1.54
C ASN A 19 16.18 19.08 -1.68
N PRO A 20 15.22 18.49 -2.42
CA PRO A 20 15.09 17.04 -2.55
C PRO A 20 16.22 16.38 -3.36
N TYR A 21 17.08 17.17 -4.02
CA TYR A 21 18.19 16.68 -4.84
C TYR A 21 19.56 16.92 -4.21
N ASN A 22 19.62 17.27 -2.92
CA ASN A 22 20.89 17.43 -2.24
C ASN A 22 21.54 16.03 -2.03
N PRO A 23 22.73 15.75 -2.58
CA PRO A 23 23.38 14.45 -2.37
C PRO A 23 23.84 14.21 -0.93
N ASP A 24 23.97 15.28 -0.13
CA ASP A 24 24.40 15.21 1.27
C ASP A 24 23.33 14.54 2.16
N ILE A 25 22.04 14.66 1.81
CA ILE A 25 20.94 14.10 2.61
C ILE A 25 20.68 12.62 2.34
N LEU A 26 21.42 12.00 1.42
CA LEU A 26 21.21 10.60 1.03
C LEU A 26 21.37 9.65 2.23
N ASN A 27 22.39 9.85 3.06
CA ASN A 27 22.61 9.00 4.23
C ASN A 27 21.48 9.16 5.26
N ASP A 28 20.98 10.39 5.45
CA ASP A 28 19.86 10.66 6.35
C ASP A 28 18.58 9.98 5.84
N LEU A 29 18.36 10.00 4.52
CA LEU A 29 17.24 9.31 3.88
C LEU A 29 17.34 7.78 4.03
N GLU A 30 18.53 7.18 3.91
CA GLU A 30 18.71 5.74 4.13
C GLU A 30 18.41 5.34 5.58
N VAL A 31 18.90 6.13 6.54
CA VAL A 31 18.59 5.95 7.96
C VAL A 31 17.09 6.09 8.19
N PHE A 32 16.46 7.09 7.58
CA PHE A 32 15.04 7.32 7.69
C PHE A 32 14.19 6.19 7.11
N VAL A 33 14.61 5.51 6.03
CA VAL A 33 13.95 4.28 5.56
C VAL A 33 14.01 3.18 6.61
N ASN A 34 15.14 3.03 7.30
CA ASN A 34 15.27 2.03 8.37
C ASN A 34 14.42 2.38 9.59
N ASP A 35 14.31 3.66 9.91
CA ASP A 35 13.44 4.16 10.95
C ASP A 35 11.96 3.94 10.58
N GLN A 36 11.57 4.12 9.31
CA GLN A 36 10.23 3.77 8.84
C GLN A 36 9.89 2.28 9.06
N VAL A 37 10.87 1.40 8.81
CA VAL A 37 10.73 -0.05 9.04
C VAL A 37 10.58 -0.37 10.53
N SER A 38 11.40 0.22 11.40
CA SER A 38 11.39 -0.06 12.84
C SER A 38 10.18 0.58 13.56
N SER A 39 9.83 1.81 13.20
CA SER A 39 8.71 2.58 13.78
C SER A 39 7.36 2.27 13.14
N LYS A 40 7.33 1.46 12.07
CA LYS A 40 6.13 1.15 11.27
C LYS A 40 5.47 2.39 10.64
N THR A 41 6.23 3.45 10.41
CA THR A 41 5.76 4.65 9.70
C THR A 41 5.98 4.50 8.19
N TYR A 42 5.43 5.42 7.38
CA TYR A 42 5.59 5.43 5.94
C TYR A 42 5.55 6.84 5.38
N ASN A 43 6.55 7.19 4.57
CA ASN A 43 6.63 8.47 3.88
C ASN A 43 7.10 8.23 2.43
N LEU A 44 6.17 8.31 1.49
CA LEU A 44 6.45 8.07 0.07
C LEU A 44 7.38 9.13 -0.52
N ASP A 45 7.19 10.41 -0.19
CA ASP A 45 7.96 11.50 -0.78
C ASP A 45 9.45 11.40 -0.47
N ALA A 46 9.80 11.05 0.77
CA ALA A 46 11.17 10.77 1.17
C ALA A 46 11.74 9.55 0.41
N ASN A 47 10.95 8.48 0.27
CA ASN A 47 11.36 7.28 -0.45
C ASN A 47 11.62 7.55 -1.95
N LEU A 48 10.74 8.31 -2.61
CA LEU A 48 10.91 8.70 -4.01
C LEU A 48 12.12 9.62 -4.20
N SER A 49 12.34 10.54 -3.26
CA SER A 49 13.52 11.42 -3.27
C SER A 49 14.82 10.62 -3.19
N LEU A 50 14.89 9.64 -2.28
CA LEU A 50 16.05 8.74 -2.18
C LEU A 50 16.27 7.92 -3.45
N LEU A 51 15.23 7.28 -3.98
CA LEU A 51 15.34 6.50 -5.23
C LEU A 51 15.81 7.37 -6.39
N ARG A 52 15.38 8.63 -6.44
CA ARG A 52 15.82 9.58 -7.46
C ARG A 52 17.27 10.02 -7.26
N LEU A 53 17.74 10.19 -6.02
CA LEU A 53 19.16 10.42 -5.74
C LEU A 53 20.03 9.24 -6.21
N TYR A 54 19.59 8.00 -6.00
CA TYR A 54 20.30 6.83 -6.54
C TYR A 54 20.39 6.81 -8.07
N GLN A 55 19.47 7.45 -8.80
CA GLN A 55 19.60 7.60 -10.26
C GLN A 55 20.74 8.54 -10.65
N PHE A 56 21.02 9.56 -9.84
CA PHE A 56 22.14 10.49 -10.06
C PHE A 56 23.47 9.89 -9.59
N GLU A 57 23.46 9.09 -8.53
CA GLU A 57 24.66 8.46 -7.95
C GLU A 57 24.51 6.93 -7.82
N PRO A 58 24.59 6.18 -8.94
CA PRO A 58 24.37 4.72 -8.94
C PRO A 58 25.35 3.94 -8.06
N GLU A 59 26.56 4.47 -7.86
CA GLU A 59 27.60 3.84 -7.03
C GLU A 59 27.22 3.78 -5.53
N ARG A 60 26.30 4.64 -5.09
CA ARG A 60 25.80 4.68 -3.70
C ARG A 60 24.51 3.88 -3.52
N LEU A 61 23.97 3.27 -4.57
CA LEU A 61 22.71 2.53 -4.50
C LEU A 61 22.83 1.35 -3.53
N SER A 62 22.00 1.37 -2.49
CA SER A 62 21.87 0.25 -1.56
C SER A 62 20.68 -0.63 -1.93
N VAL A 63 20.99 -1.82 -2.46
CA VAL A 63 20.01 -2.83 -2.85
C VAL A 63 19.06 -3.19 -1.69
N GLN A 64 19.56 -3.24 -0.46
CA GLN A 64 18.76 -3.55 0.73
C GLN A 64 17.74 -2.44 1.04
N ILE A 65 18.14 -1.17 0.88
CA ILE A 65 17.25 -0.02 1.11
C ILE A 65 16.16 0.03 0.05
N VAL A 66 16.52 -0.18 -1.22
CA VAL A 66 15.56 -0.27 -2.32
C VAL A 66 14.53 -1.38 -2.09
N ALA A 67 14.97 -2.57 -1.64
CA ALA A 67 14.07 -3.67 -1.31
C ALA A 67 13.10 -3.28 -0.17
N ARG A 68 13.59 -2.64 0.90
CA ARG A 68 12.75 -2.14 2.00
C ARG A 68 11.70 -1.14 1.53
N ILE A 69 12.07 -0.20 0.65
CA ILE A 69 11.14 0.77 0.06
C ILE A 69 10.04 0.07 -0.73
N LEU A 70 10.39 -0.90 -1.58
CA LEU A 70 9.41 -1.63 -2.39
C LEU A 70 8.47 -2.49 -1.53
N ILE A 71 8.99 -3.16 -0.51
CA ILE A 71 8.16 -3.92 0.44
C ILE A 71 7.20 -2.98 1.19
N LYS A 72 7.70 -1.83 1.67
CA LYS A 72 6.88 -0.80 2.30
C LYS A 72 5.80 -0.25 1.35
N ALA A 73 6.10 -0.10 0.07
CA ALA A 73 5.14 0.33 -0.94
C ALA A 73 4.06 -0.74 -1.22
N LEU A 74 4.41 -2.03 -1.24
CA LEU A 74 3.43 -3.12 -1.29
C LEU A 74 2.47 -3.08 -0.10
N MET A 75 2.99 -2.80 1.10
CA MET A 75 2.19 -2.67 2.32
C MET A 75 1.26 -1.45 2.32
N ALA A 76 1.50 -0.46 1.46
CA ALA A 76 0.70 0.75 1.34
C ALA A 76 -0.45 0.63 0.32
N MET A 77 -0.66 -0.54 -0.28
CA MET A 77 -1.78 -0.75 -1.20
C MET A 77 -3.13 -0.48 -0.53
N PRO A 78 -4.10 0.13 -1.26
CA PRO A 78 -4.24 0.21 -2.73
C PRO A 78 -3.48 1.34 -3.43
N ALA A 79 -2.67 2.15 -2.73
CA ALA A 79 -1.90 3.21 -3.37
C ALA A 79 -0.95 2.65 -4.47
N PRO A 80 -0.75 3.37 -5.60
CA PRO A 80 0.07 2.91 -6.73
C PRO A 80 1.59 3.03 -6.49
N ASP A 81 1.99 3.14 -5.22
CA ASP A 81 3.33 3.54 -4.77
C ASP A 81 4.41 2.56 -5.24
N PHE A 82 4.08 1.26 -5.30
CA PHE A 82 5.02 0.24 -5.76
C PHE A 82 5.48 0.52 -7.20
N SER A 83 4.54 0.79 -8.10
CA SER A 83 4.83 1.11 -9.50
C SER A 83 5.62 2.41 -9.62
N LEU A 84 5.27 3.45 -8.84
CA LEU A 84 6.00 4.71 -8.81
C LEU A 84 7.47 4.52 -8.40
N CYS A 85 7.70 3.77 -7.32
CA CYS A 85 9.06 3.43 -6.87
C CYS A 85 9.81 2.60 -7.91
N LEU A 86 9.16 1.59 -8.50
CA LEU A 86 9.79 0.71 -9.49
C LEU A 86 10.30 1.47 -10.71
N PHE A 87 9.55 2.46 -11.21
CA PHE A 87 9.98 3.28 -12.36
C PHE A 87 11.24 4.13 -12.09
N LEU A 88 11.60 4.36 -10.83
CA LEU A 88 12.83 5.07 -10.47
C LEU A 88 14.04 4.13 -10.34
N ILE A 89 13.84 2.82 -10.28
CA ILE A 89 14.92 1.84 -10.12
C ILE A 89 15.51 1.48 -11.49
N PRO A 90 16.83 1.48 -11.67
CA PRO A 90 17.45 1.07 -12.94
C PRO A 90 17.11 -0.37 -13.35
N GLU A 91 16.92 -0.62 -14.64
CA GLU A 91 16.51 -1.94 -15.17
C GLU A 91 17.43 -3.08 -14.73
N HIS A 92 18.75 -2.87 -14.75
CA HIS A 92 19.70 -3.91 -14.35
C HIS A 92 19.53 -4.35 -12.88
N VAL A 93 19.13 -3.42 -11.99
CA VAL A 93 18.80 -3.73 -10.59
C VAL A 93 17.48 -4.49 -10.54
N GLN A 94 16.45 -4.05 -11.27
CA GLN A 94 15.16 -4.77 -11.33
C GLN A 94 15.31 -6.22 -11.81
N MET A 95 16.36 -6.53 -12.57
CA MET A 95 16.63 -7.89 -13.07
C MET A 95 17.18 -8.85 -12.01
N GLU A 96 17.56 -8.37 -10.83
CA GLU A 96 17.95 -9.26 -9.72
C GLU A 96 16.75 -10.06 -9.20
N GLU A 97 17.02 -11.26 -8.68
CA GLU A 97 15.99 -12.23 -8.29
C GLU A 97 15.01 -11.66 -7.25
N GLN A 98 15.52 -10.94 -6.24
CA GLN A 98 14.68 -10.36 -5.19
C GLN A 98 13.65 -9.36 -5.71
N PHE A 99 14.03 -8.52 -6.69
CA PHE A 99 13.13 -7.53 -7.26
C PHE A 99 12.14 -8.16 -8.22
N LYS A 100 12.57 -9.15 -9.02
CA LYS A 100 11.66 -9.98 -9.83
C LYS A 100 10.57 -10.62 -8.97
N THR A 101 10.93 -11.17 -7.82
CA THR A 101 9.96 -11.71 -6.86
C THR A 101 8.99 -10.64 -6.39
N LEU A 102 9.48 -9.47 -5.96
CA LEU A 102 8.60 -8.37 -5.51
C LEU A 102 7.65 -7.88 -6.61
N ILE A 103 8.11 -7.82 -7.86
CA ILE A 103 7.28 -7.47 -9.03
C ILE A 103 6.18 -8.51 -9.26
N VAL A 104 6.51 -9.80 -9.18
CA VAL A 104 5.53 -10.89 -9.31
C VAL A 104 4.49 -10.83 -8.19
N LEU A 105 4.94 -10.59 -6.95
CA LEU A 105 4.05 -10.42 -5.79
C LEU A 105 3.12 -9.22 -5.96
N SER A 106 3.62 -8.07 -6.40
CA SER A 106 2.82 -6.89 -6.74
C SER A 106 1.73 -7.25 -7.75
N HIS A 107 2.11 -7.91 -8.84
CA HIS A 107 1.18 -8.29 -9.89
C HIS A 107 0.04 -9.22 -9.40
N TYR A 108 0.35 -10.18 -8.52
CA TYR A 108 -0.70 -11.03 -7.94
C TYR A 108 -1.67 -10.25 -7.07
N LEU A 109 -1.19 -9.27 -6.31
CA LEU A 109 -2.05 -8.44 -5.46
C LEU A 109 -2.93 -7.51 -6.31
N GLU A 110 -2.36 -6.83 -7.30
CA GLU A 110 -3.12 -5.96 -8.23
C GLU A 110 -4.19 -6.71 -9.01
N THR A 111 -3.96 -7.99 -9.32
CA THR A 111 -4.91 -8.85 -10.03
C THR A 111 -5.82 -9.66 -9.10
N GLY A 112 -5.73 -9.45 -7.78
CA GLY A 112 -6.56 -10.12 -6.78
C GLY A 112 -6.32 -11.63 -6.63
N ARG A 113 -5.16 -12.14 -7.10
CA ARG A 113 -4.79 -13.56 -7.06
C ARG A 113 -4.07 -13.91 -5.75
N PHE A 114 -4.78 -13.76 -4.63
CA PHE A 114 -4.21 -13.90 -3.28
C PHE A 114 -3.61 -15.28 -3.00
N ARG A 115 -4.22 -16.37 -3.49
CA ARG A 115 -3.65 -17.71 -3.32
C ARG A 115 -2.23 -17.83 -3.89
N GLN A 116 -2.07 -17.39 -5.15
CA GLN A 116 -0.78 -17.42 -5.84
C GLN A 116 0.23 -16.49 -5.15
N PHE A 117 -0.23 -15.33 -4.66
CA PHE A 117 0.58 -14.45 -3.85
C PHE A 117 1.12 -15.17 -2.61
N TRP A 118 0.28 -15.82 -1.83
CA TRP A 118 0.70 -16.50 -0.58
C TRP A 118 1.62 -17.70 -0.86
N ASP A 119 1.35 -18.47 -1.91
CA ASP A 119 2.22 -19.56 -2.35
C ASP A 119 3.62 -19.05 -2.69
N GLU A 120 3.73 -17.92 -3.39
CA GLU A 120 5.02 -17.35 -3.76
C GLU A 120 5.72 -16.64 -2.59
N ALA A 121 4.97 -15.87 -1.79
CA ALA A 121 5.50 -15.19 -0.60
C ALA A 121 6.10 -16.19 0.41
N SER A 122 5.49 -17.39 0.55
CA SER A 122 6.00 -18.43 1.44
C SER A 122 7.40 -18.93 1.08
N LYS A 123 7.78 -18.87 -0.20
CA LYS A 123 9.11 -19.29 -0.70
C LYS A 123 10.16 -18.20 -0.51
N SER A 124 9.73 -16.95 -0.37
CA SER A 124 10.60 -15.76 -0.36
C SER A 124 10.60 -15.02 0.96
N ARG A 125 10.36 -15.73 2.07
CA ARG A 125 10.34 -15.16 3.43
C ARG A 125 11.61 -14.42 3.82
N ASN A 126 12.77 -14.87 3.32
CA ASN A 126 14.06 -14.20 3.54
C ASN A 126 14.08 -12.74 3.02
N ILE A 127 13.27 -12.42 2.00
CA ILE A 127 13.15 -11.06 1.45
C ILE A 127 12.10 -10.28 2.24
N LEU A 128 10.97 -10.91 2.57
CA LEU A 128 9.78 -10.25 3.11
C LEU A 128 9.86 -10.01 4.63
N ASP A 129 10.45 -10.93 5.39
CA ASP A 129 10.52 -10.88 6.86
C ASP A 129 11.41 -9.75 7.39
N VAL A 130 12.11 -9.05 6.49
CA VAL A 130 12.93 -7.86 6.80
C VAL A 130 12.07 -6.68 7.26
N VAL A 131 10.80 -6.61 6.83
CA VAL A 131 9.87 -5.53 7.20
C VAL A 131 8.75 -6.10 8.08
N PRO A 132 8.68 -5.71 9.38
CA PRO A 132 7.68 -6.26 10.28
C PRO A 132 6.28 -5.78 9.91
N GLY A 133 5.30 -6.68 10.04
CA GLY A 133 3.90 -6.35 9.77
C GLY A 133 3.46 -6.56 8.32
N PHE A 134 4.33 -7.11 7.46
CA PHE A 134 4.04 -7.33 6.03
C PHE A 134 2.77 -8.15 5.81
N GLU A 135 2.65 -9.32 6.43
CA GLU A 135 1.48 -10.19 6.25
C GLU A 135 0.17 -9.49 6.67
N GLN A 136 0.18 -8.76 7.79
CA GLN A 136 -1.00 -8.05 8.28
C GLN A 136 -1.44 -6.93 7.34
N ALA A 137 -0.47 -6.22 6.73
CA ALA A 137 -0.78 -5.19 5.72
C ALA A 137 -1.43 -5.80 4.47
N ILE A 138 -0.91 -6.93 3.98
CA ILE A 138 -1.50 -7.63 2.84
C ILE A 138 -2.89 -8.20 3.15
N GLN A 139 -3.08 -8.77 4.34
CA GLN A 139 -4.40 -9.22 4.80
C GLN A 139 -5.41 -8.06 4.86
N SER A 140 -4.98 -6.89 5.32
CA SER A 140 -5.80 -5.68 5.37
C SER A 140 -6.19 -5.21 3.98
N TYR A 141 -5.25 -5.23 3.02
CA TYR A 141 -5.51 -4.96 1.62
C TYR A 141 -6.49 -5.97 1.00
N ALA A 142 -6.31 -7.27 1.25
CA ALA A 142 -7.22 -8.31 0.75
C ALA A 142 -8.66 -8.10 1.25
N ILE A 143 -8.82 -7.75 2.53
CA ILE A 143 -10.12 -7.40 3.12
C ILE A 143 -10.70 -6.16 2.48
N HIS A 144 -9.87 -5.14 2.25
CA HIS A 144 -10.30 -3.94 1.55
C HIS A 144 -10.87 -4.29 0.16
N VAL A 145 -10.13 -5.05 -0.66
CA VAL A 145 -10.58 -5.48 -2.00
C VAL A 145 -11.89 -6.28 -1.92
N LEU A 146 -12.01 -7.22 -0.99
CA LEU A 146 -13.24 -8.00 -0.79
C LEU A 146 -14.41 -7.09 -0.37
N SER A 147 -14.18 -6.08 0.47
CA SER A 147 -15.21 -5.13 0.90
C SER A 147 -15.76 -4.28 -0.23
N LEU A 148 -14.96 -4.03 -1.28
CA LEU A 148 -15.39 -3.29 -2.47
C LEU A 148 -16.16 -4.19 -3.44
N THR A 149 -15.79 -5.47 -3.52
CA THR A 149 -16.24 -6.38 -4.59
C THR A 149 -17.37 -7.33 -4.17
N TYR A 150 -17.58 -7.54 -2.87
CA TYR A 150 -18.60 -8.45 -2.34
C TYR A 150 -19.52 -7.78 -1.32
N GLN A 151 -20.81 -8.13 -1.40
CA GLN A 151 -21.76 -7.89 -0.30
C GLN A 151 -21.68 -9.01 0.75
N LYS A 152 -21.57 -10.26 0.27
CA LYS A 152 -21.46 -11.47 1.09
C LYS A 152 -20.30 -12.31 0.58
N VAL A 153 -19.31 -12.57 1.44
CA VAL A 153 -18.12 -13.35 1.12
C VAL A 153 -18.28 -14.77 1.68
N PRO A 154 -18.11 -15.83 0.86
CA PRO A 154 -18.03 -17.19 1.37
C PRO A 154 -16.80 -17.39 2.25
N ARG A 155 -16.93 -18.10 3.38
CA ARG A 155 -15.80 -18.40 4.28
C ARG A 155 -14.53 -18.92 3.57
N PRO A 156 -14.61 -19.86 2.60
CA PRO A 156 -13.41 -20.34 1.90
C PRO A 156 -12.68 -19.25 1.11
N VAL A 157 -13.42 -18.30 0.52
CA VAL A 157 -12.84 -17.19 -0.25
C VAL A 157 -12.11 -16.23 0.68
N LEU A 158 -12.70 -15.91 1.83
CA LEU A 158 -12.04 -15.10 2.86
C LEU A 158 -10.77 -15.80 3.36
N ALA A 159 -10.86 -17.09 3.71
CA ALA A 159 -9.75 -17.88 4.22
C ALA A 159 -8.56 -17.90 3.25
N GLU A 160 -8.83 -18.12 1.96
CA GLU A 160 -7.83 -18.10 0.90
C GLU A 160 -7.21 -16.70 0.72
N ALA A 161 -8.03 -15.64 0.77
CA ALA A 161 -7.57 -14.28 0.56
C ALA A 161 -6.61 -13.80 1.67
N ILE A 162 -6.90 -14.11 2.93
CA ILE A 162 -6.09 -13.69 4.08
C ILE A 162 -5.07 -14.75 4.54
N ASN A 163 -5.12 -15.95 3.95
CA ASN A 163 -4.29 -17.10 4.31
C ASN A 163 -4.39 -17.49 5.79
N ILE A 164 -5.62 -17.53 6.32
CA ILE A 164 -5.90 -17.96 7.70
C ILE A 164 -6.98 -19.03 7.68
N GLU A 165 -6.73 -20.12 8.41
CA GLU A 165 -7.64 -21.25 8.50
C GLU A 165 -7.95 -21.67 9.95
N GLY A 166 -8.89 -22.59 10.10
CA GLY A 166 -9.26 -23.21 11.39
C GLY A 166 -9.72 -22.20 12.45
N LEU A 167 -9.31 -22.43 13.70
CA LEU A 167 -9.68 -21.61 14.86
C LEU A 167 -9.17 -20.16 14.79
N ALA A 168 -8.08 -19.92 14.06
CA ALA A 168 -7.56 -18.57 13.87
C ALA A 168 -8.51 -17.74 13.01
N LEU A 169 -9.10 -18.35 11.97
CA LEU A 169 -10.11 -17.72 11.12
C LEU A 169 -11.39 -17.42 11.91
N ASP A 170 -11.80 -18.32 12.80
CA ASP A 170 -12.97 -18.08 13.66
C ASP A 170 -12.77 -16.84 14.53
N LYS A 171 -11.62 -16.75 15.23
CA LYS A 171 -11.26 -15.59 16.05
C LYS A 171 -11.15 -14.31 15.22
N PHE A 172 -10.61 -14.41 14.00
CA PHE A 172 -10.50 -13.29 13.07
C PHE A 172 -11.88 -12.74 12.69
N MET A 173 -12.81 -13.63 12.33
CA MET A 173 -14.19 -13.26 12.00
C MET A 173 -14.94 -12.68 13.20
N GLU A 174 -14.76 -13.24 14.40
CA GLU A 174 -15.35 -12.71 15.64
C GLU A 174 -14.84 -11.29 15.96
N TYR A 175 -13.53 -11.06 15.81
CA TYR A 175 -12.93 -9.75 16.00
C TYR A 175 -13.54 -8.71 15.03
N HIS A 176 -13.67 -9.02 13.76
CA HIS A 176 -14.26 -8.10 12.79
C HIS A 176 -15.78 -7.95 12.93
N ALA A 177 -16.48 -8.97 13.43
CA ALA A 177 -17.89 -8.84 13.80
C ALA A 177 -18.08 -7.84 14.95
N ALA A 178 -17.18 -7.85 15.93
CA ALA A 178 -17.22 -6.92 17.06
C ALA A 178 -16.77 -5.50 16.71
N ASN A 179 -15.78 -5.34 15.83
CA ASN A 179 -15.08 -4.07 15.63
C ASN A 179 -15.27 -3.43 14.24
N SER A 180 -15.74 -4.19 13.24
CA SER A 180 -15.76 -3.75 11.83
C SER A 180 -17.13 -3.94 11.16
N GLY A 181 -18.18 -4.22 11.94
CA GLY A 181 -19.56 -4.31 11.44
C GLY A 181 -19.83 -5.51 10.53
N TRP A 182 -19.01 -6.57 10.61
CA TRP A 182 -19.26 -7.80 9.87
C TRP A 182 -20.40 -8.59 10.51
N VAL A 183 -21.22 -9.24 9.68
CA VAL A 183 -22.28 -10.14 10.17
C VAL A 183 -22.04 -11.54 9.63
N ILE A 184 -21.97 -12.50 10.55
CA ILE A 184 -21.71 -13.90 10.22
C ILE A 184 -23.04 -14.64 10.07
N GLU A 185 -23.41 -14.97 8.84
CA GLU A 185 -24.61 -15.74 8.53
C GLU A 185 -24.27 -17.22 8.40
N LYS A 186 -24.99 -18.07 9.15
CA LYS A 186 -24.93 -19.53 8.96
C LYS A 186 -25.85 -19.92 7.80
N GLY A 187 -25.28 -19.99 6.60
CA GLY A 187 -25.98 -20.49 5.42
C GLY A 187 -26.19 -22.01 5.48
N SER A 188 -27.16 -22.51 4.72
CA SER A 188 -27.49 -23.94 4.63
C SER A 188 -26.40 -24.81 3.99
N ARG A 189 -25.49 -24.21 3.21
CA ARG A 189 -24.39 -24.91 2.51
C ARG A 189 -22.99 -24.45 2.93
N SER A 190 -22.84 -23.18 3.30
CA SER A 190 -21.57 -22.60 3.72
C SER A 190 -21.83 -21.35 4.57
N GLN A 191 -20.92 -21.06 5.49
CA GLN A 191 -20.95 -19.85 6.29
C GLN A 191 -20.62 -18.65 5.40
N LEU A 192 -21.47 -17.61 5.46
CA LEU A 192 -21.31 -16.39 4.68
C LEU A 192 -20.98 -15.23 5.63
N ILE A 193 -20.09 -14.35 5.18
CA ILE A 193 -19.70 -13.14 5.89
C ILE A 193 -20.29 -11.96 5.14
N VAL A 194 -21.23 -11.25 5.76
CA VAL A 194 -21.79 -10.01 5.23
C VAL A 194 -20.88 -8.85 5.63
N LEU A 195 -20.38 -8.13 4.63
CA LEU A 195 -19.51 -6.98 4.84
C LEU A 195 -20.35 -5.68 4.96
N PRO A 196 -19.82 -4.64 5.62
CA PRO A 196 -20.48 -3.33 5.67
C PRO A 196 -20.77 -2.78 4.28
N ARG A 197 -21.94 -2.16 4.12
CA ARG A 197 -22.35 -1.59 2.84
C ARG A 197 -21.52 -0.33 2.54
N ASN A 198 -21.09 -0.19 1.29
CA ASN A 198 -20.40 0.98 0.77
C ASN A 198 -20.87 1.25 -0.67
N GLU A 199 -20.40 2.35 -1.28
CA GLU A 199 -20.78 2.79 -2.62
C GLU A 199 -20.35 1.84 -3.75
N PHE A 200 -19.41 0.93 -3.47
CA PHE A 200 -18.87 -0.03 -4.43
C PHE A 200 -19.60 -1.38 -4.37
N ASN A 201 -19.94 -1.84 -3.16
CA ASN A 201 -20.61 -3.13 -2.96
C ASN A 201 -22.14 -3.05 -2.97
N HIS A 202 -22.74 -1.85 -2.82
CA HIS A 202 -24.19 -1.67 -2.80
C HIS A 202 -24.65 -0.64 -3.84
N PRO A 203 -25.36 -1.05 -4.92
CA PRO A 203 -25.75 -0.15 -6.02
C PRO A 203 -26.52 1.10 -5.59
N GLU A 204 -27.38 0.98 -4.58
CA GLU A 204 -28.19 2.08 -4.06
C GLU A 204 -27.37 3.19 -3.38
N LEU A 205 -26.15 2.87 -2.91
CA LEU A 205 -25.24 3.83 -2.28
C LEU A 205 -24.31 4.50 -3.27
N LYS A 206 -24.32 4.06 -4.54
CA LYS A 206 -23.46 4.63 -5.58
C LYS A 206 -23.85 6.09 -5.81
N LYS A 207 -22.93 6.99 -5.48
CA LYS A 207 -23.10 8.42 -5.77
C LYS A 207 -22.97 8.63 -7.28
N ASN A 208 -24.08 8.94 -7.95
CA ASN A 208 -24.05 9.39 -9.33
C ASN A 208 -23.56 10.84 -9.37
N THR A 209 -22.26 11.04 -9.62
CA THR A 209 -21.64 12.36 -9.87
C THR A 209 -21.74 12.82 -11.33
N ALA A 210 -22.29 11.97 -12.20
CA ALA A 210 -22.73 12.26 -13.57
C ALA A 210 -24.22 11.84 -13.63
N ASP A 211 -25.22 12.60 -14.05
CA ASP A 211 -25.32 13.64 -15.06
C ASP A 211 -26.43 14.64 -14.72
N THR A 212 -26.15 15.65 -13.91
CA THR A 212 -27.04 16.82 -13.85
C THR A 212 -26.18 18.07 -13.90
N VAL A 213 -26.05 18.64 -15.10
CA VAL A 213 -25.66 20.05 -15.20
C VAL A 213 -26.78 20.84 -14.53
N PRO A 214 -26.52 21.55 -13.43
CA PRO A 214 -27.53 22.36 -12.78
C PRO A 214 -28.07 23.37 -13.78
N PHE A 215 -29.39 23.58 -13.79
CA PHE A 215 -30.04 24.53 -14.71
C PHE A 215 -29.36 25.91 -14.67
N GLU A 216 -28.92 26.35 -13.49
CA GLU A 216 -28.18 27.61 -13.31
C GLU A 216 -26.85 27.69 -14.07
N HIS A 217 -26.17 26.57 -14.28
CA HIS A 217 -24.94 26.54 -15.07
C HIS A 217 -25.24 26.70 -16.56
N VAL A 218 -26.40 26.19 -17.02
CA VAL A 218 -26.85 26.35 -18.40
C VAL A 218 -27.35 27.80 -18.64
N THR A 219 -28.11 28.38 -17.72
CA THR A 219 -28.65 29.75 -17.86
C THR A 219 -27.56 30.83 -17.96
N ARG A 220 -26.39 30.62 -17.37
CA ARG A 220 -25.24 31.54 -17.47
C ARG A 220 -24.63 31.62 -18.87
N ILE A 221 -24.83 30.60 -19.71
CA ILE A 221 -24.24 30.52 -21.05
C ILE A 221 -25.16 31.19 -22.10
N PHE A 222 -26.47 31.18 -21.88
CA PHE A 222 -27.45 31.73 -22.83
C PHE A 222 -27.21 33.21 -23.23
N PRO A 223 -26.83 34.13 -22.33
CA PRO A 223 -26.56 35.53 -22.69
C PRO A 223 -25.31 35.74 -23.56
N ILE A 224 -24.41 34.75 -23.63
CA ILE A 224 -23.15 34.82 -24.38
C ILE A 224 -23.34 34.23 -25.80
N LEU A 225 -24.38 33.41 -25.99
CA LEU A 225 -24.72 32.77 -27.27
C LEU A 225 -25.71 33.60 -28.13
N SER A 226 -26.21 34.72 -27.61
CA SER A 226 -27.05 35.70 -28.31
C SER A 226 -26.24 36.86 -28.85
#